data_AF-A0A6P1IAJ0-F1
#
_entry.id   AF-A0A6P1IAJ0-F1
#
_cell.length_a   1.000
_cell.length_b   1.000
_cell.length_c   1.000
_cell.angle_alpha   90.00
_cell.angle_beta   90.00
_cell.angle_gamma   90.00
#
_symmetry.space_group_name_H-M   'P 1'
#
loop_
_entity.id
_entity.type
_entity.pdbx_description
1 polymer ?
#
loop_
_entity_poly.entity_id
_entity_poly.type
_entity_poly.pdbx_seq_one_letter_code
_entity_poly.pdbx_strand_id
1 'polypeptide(L)'
;MGADLTKCALIPEARRADSVDVAAVLLDGMDLVVLGLGGMAVTPSRARAVVARARNKGSVLVVTEGRWDGADVRIDSRVCGYDGLGEGHGRVKGVRLDVEVSGRGFRPRSSRVDLGVSKGVVGWSEHTEELAASSQLREAL
;
A
#
# COMPACT_ATOMS: atom_id res chain seq x y z
N MET A 1 5.15 -9.25 3.25
CA MET A 1 4.36 -8.61 4.30
C MET A 1 4.27 -9.61 5.43
N GLY A 2 5.24 -9.57 6.33
CA GLY A 2 5.33 -10.44 7.50
C GLY A 2 4.71 -9.77 8.72
N ALA A 3 3.44 -9.36 8.61
CA ALA A 3 2.71 -8.91 9.79
C ALA A 3 2.48 -10.12 10.71
N ASP A 4 2.68 -9.94 12.01
CA ASP A 4 2.30 -10.94 13.00
C ASP A 4 0.77 -11.02 13.05
N LEU A 5 0.21 -12.04 12.40
CA LEU A 5 -1.24 -12.20 12.27
C LEU A 5 -1.95 -12.38 13.62
N THR A 6 -1.21 -12.76 14.68
CA THR A 6 -1.76 -12.81 16.04
C THR A 6 -2.10 -11.43 16.59
N LYS A 7 -1.56 -10.37 15.97
CA LYS A 7 -1.77 -8.96 16.31
C LYS A 7 -2.63 -8.23 15.27
N CYS A 8 -3.26 -8.95 14.35
CA CYS A 8 -4.12 -8.37 13.32
C CYS A 8 -5.58 -8.72 13.57
N ALA A 9 -6.44 -7.71 13.59
CA ALA A 9 -7.89 -7.89 13.57
C ALA A 9 -8.42 -7.60 12.15
N LEU A 10 -9.14 -8.55 11.57
CA LEU A 10 -9.85 -8.38 10.30
C LEU A 10 -11.33 -8.19 10.58
N ILE A 11 -11.93 -7.15 10.00
CA ILE A 11 -13.36 -6.84 10.13
C ILE A 11 -13.98 -6.90 8.72
N PRO A 12 -14.42 -8.10 8.28
CA PRO A 12 -14.81 -8.32 6.89
C PRO A 12 -16.22 -7.79 6.55
N GLU A 13 -17.12 -7.69 7.53
CA GLU A 13 -18.55 -7.44 7.32
C GLU A 13 -19.03 -6.04 7.73
N ALA A 14 -18.14 -5.04 7.76
CA ALA A 14 -18.61 -3.67 7.93
C ALA A 14 -19.47 -3.28 6.72
N ARG A 15 -20.74 -2.92 6.94
CA ARG A 15 -21.55 -2.32 5.87
C ARG A 15 -20.79 -1.10 5.35
N ARG A 16 -20.76 -0.94 4.03
CA ARG A 16 -20.05 0.17 3.36
C ARG A 16 -20.38 1.54 3.93
N ALA A 17 -21.62 1.76 4.38
CA ALA A 17 -22.06 3.03 4.97
C ALA A 17 -21.40 3.35 6.33
N ASP A 18 -21.07 2.30 7.10
CA ASP A 18 -20.65 2.40 8.51
C ASP A 18 -19.13 2.22 8.67
N SER A 19 -18.42 1.83 7.61
CA SER A 19 -16.99 1.49 7.64
C SER A 19 -16.10 2.60 8.20
N VAL A 20 -16.43 3.86 7.92
CA VAL A 20 -15.70 5.03 8.43
C VAL A 20 -15.93 5.21 9.94
N ASP A 21 -17.14 4.92 10.45
CA ASP A 21 -17.43 5.05 11.88
C ASP A 21 -16.81 3.90 12.66
N VAL A 22 -16.84 2.68 12.10
CA VAL A 22 -16.10 1.53 12.64
C VAL A 22 -14.60 1.86 12.71
N ALA A 23 -14.00 2.40 11.64
CA ALA A 23 -12.61 2.84 11.67
C ALA A 23 -12.36 3.90 12.74
N ALA A 24 -13.28 4.86 12.93
CA ALA A 24 -13.17 5.87 13.96
C ALA A 24 -13.17 5.26 15.38
N VAL A 25 -13.97 4.22 15.64
CA VAL A 25 -13.96 3.50 16.92
C VAL A 25 -12.65 2.72 17.12
N LEU A 26 -12.15 2.06 16.08
CA LEU A 26 -10.89 1.31 16.16
C LEU A 26 -9.69 2.20 16.44
N LEU A 27 -9.68 3.42 15.89
CA LEU A 27 -8.63 4.40 16.14
C LEU A 27 -8.53 4.81 17.63
N ASP A 28 -9.55 4.56 18.45
CA ASP A 28 -9.48 4.84 19.88
C ASP A 28 -8.61 3.83 20.66
N GLY A 29 -8.31 2.66 20.08
CA GLY A 29 -7.53 1.61 20.73
C GLY A 29 -6.46 0.92 19.89
N MET A 30 -6.39 1.18 18.58
CA MET A 30 -5.44 0.57 17.65
C MET A 30 -4.41 1.59 17.17
N ASP A 31 -3.14 1.18 17.10
CA ASP A 31 -2.06 2.03 16.59
C ASP A 31 -2.16 2.26 15.07
N LEU A 32 -2.68 1.28 14.34
CA LEU A 32 -2.84 1.30 12.89
C LEU A 32 -4.20 0.73 12.48
N VAL A 33 -4.95 1.49 11.68
CA VAL A 33 -6.21 1.07 11.08
C VAL A 33 -6.11 1.18 9.57
N VAL A 34 -6.35 0.07 8.85
CA VAL A 34 -6.45 0.05 7.39
C VAL A 34 -7.92 -0.04 7.00
N LEU A 35 -8.40 0.98 6.29
CA LEU A 35 -9.79 1.11 5.87
C LEU A 35 -9.90 1.04 4.35
N GLY A 36 -10.55 0.00 3.84
CA GLY A 36 -10.99 -0.08 2.44
C GLY A 36 -12.31 0.64 2.23
N LEU A 37 -12.35 1.61 1.32
CA LEU A 37 -13.57 2.38 1.00
C LEU A 37 -14.36 1.81 -0.20
N GLY A 38 -13.80 0.86 -0.95
CA GLY A 38 -14.48 0.20 -2.07
C GLY A 38 -14.97 1.16 -3.18
N GLY A 39 -14.28 2.27 -3.39
CA GLY A 39 -14.58 3.33 -4.35
C GLY A 39 -15.27 4.56 -3.75
N MET A 40 -15.64 4.53 -2.47
CA MET A 40 -16.37 5.64 -1.84
C MET A 40 -15.49 6.87 -1.62
N ALA A 41 -16.13 8.04 -1.62
CA ALA A 41 -15.54 9.31 -1.21
C ALA A 41 -16.10 9.71 0.15
N VAL A 42 -15.22 10.06 1.09
CA VAL A 42 -15.61 10.56 2.42
C VAL A 42 -15.73 12.07 2.38
N THR A 43 -16.82 12.61 2.93
CA THR A 43 -17.02 14.07 2.96
C THR A 43 -15.93 14.75 3.78
N PRO A 44 -15.50 15.98 3.42
CA PRO A 44 -14.42 16.67 4.14
C PRO A 44 -14.68 16.87 5.63
N SER A 45 -15.94 17.04 6.03
CA SER A 45 -16.32 17.18 7.45
C SER A 45 -16.14 15.86 8.22
N ARG A 46 -16.57 14.73 7.64
CA ARG A 46 -16.40 13.41 8.27
C ARG A 46 -14.93 13.02 8.31
N ALA A 47 -14.19 13.25 7.22
CA ALA A 47 -12.75 13.00 7.14
C ALA A 47 -11.97 13.76 8.23
N ARG A 48 -12.25 15.07 8.42
CA ARG A 48 -11.60 15.89 9.46
C ARG A 48 -11.85 15.36 10.86
N ALA A 49 -13.08 14.93 11.17
CA ALA A 49 -13.41 14.37 12.49
C ALA A 49 -12.60 13.11 12.80
N VAL A 50 -12.48 12.20 11.82
CA VAL A 50 -11.71 10.96 11.98
C VAL A 50 -10.20 11.23 12.06
N VAL A 51 -9.67 12.14 11.24
CA VAL A 51 -8.24 12.55 11.31
C VAL A 51 -7.92 13.19 12.66
N ALA A 52 -8.80 14.05 13.19
CA ALA A 52 -8.63 14.64 14.51
C ALA A 52 -8.58 13.57 15.61
N ARG A 53 -9.44 12.55 15.51
CA ARG A 53 -9.41 11.40 16.43
C ARG A 53 -8.10 10.63 16.35
N ALA A 54 -7.66 10.27 15.15
CA ALA A 54 -6.38 9.59 14.93
C ALA A 54 -5.21 10.36 15.58
N ARG A 55 -5.16 11.67 15.39
CA ARG A 55 -4.14 12.55 15.99
C ARG A 55 -4.21 12.58 17.52
N ASN A 56 -5.41 12.70 18.09
CA ASN A 56 -5.59 12.72 19.54
C ASN A 56 -5.18 11.41 20.21
N LYS A 57 -5.25 10.29 19.48
CA LYS A 57 -4.92 8.95 19.97
C LYS A 57 -3.51 8.49 19.62
N GLY A 58 -2.80 9.25 18.76
CA GLY A 58 -1.48 8.85 18.27
C GLY A 58 -1.53 7.70 17.25
N SER A 59 -2.70 7.45 16.64
CA SER A 59 -2.95 6.35 15.73
C SER A 59 -2.80 6.76 14.26
N VAL A 60 -2.56 5.78 13.40
CA VAL A 60 -2.44 5.96 11.95
C VAL A 60 -3.66 5.38 11.23
N LEU A 61 -4.26 6.16 10.34
CA LEU A 61 -5.30 5.69 9.42
C LEU A 61 -4.72 5.57 8.01
N VAL A 62 -4.75 4.36 7.45
CA VAL A 62 -4.46 4.09 6.04
C VAL A 62 -5.78 3.86 5.33
N VAL A 63 -6.02 4.59 4.24
CA VAL A 63 -7.23 4.46 3.45
C VAL A 63 -6.87 3.88 2.09
N THR A 64 -7.55 2.82 1.68
CA THR A 64 -7.38 2.17 0.37
C THR A 64 -8.68 2.23 -0.43
N GLU A 65 -8.55 2.10 -1.75
CA GLU A 65 -9.69 1.99 -2.67
C GLU A 65 -10.75 3.10 -2.47
N GLY A 66 -10.36 4.38 -2.48
CA GLY A 66 -11.34 5.46 -2.33
C GLY A 66 -10.73 6.85 -2.26
N ARG A 67 -11.56 7.83 -1.90
CA ARG A 67 -11.14 9.24 -1.78
C ARG A 67 -11.27 9.72 -0.34
N TRP A 68 -10.15 10.24 0.16
CA TRP A 68 -10.05 10.87 1.47
C TRP A 68 -9.37 12.22 1.32
N ASP A 69 -10.16 13.28 1.42
CA ASP A 69 -9.62 14.63 1.28
C ASP A 69 -8.80 15.02 2.51
N GLY A 70 -7.64 15.63 2.25
CA GLY A 70 -6.76 16.11 3.30
C GLY A 70 -5.92 15.04 3.99
N ALA A 71 -5.67 13.90 3.34
CA ALA A 71 -4.64 12.95 3.77
C ALA A 71 -3.27 13.64 3.93
N ASP A 72 -2.50 13.26 4.95
CA ASP A 72 -1.17 13.82 5.19
C ASP A 72 -0.15 13.33 4.16
N VAL A 73 -0.29 12.07 3.73
CA VAL A 73 0.47 11.44 2.65
C VAL A 73 -0.51 10.72 1.72
N ARG A 74 -0.29 10.85 0.42
CA ARG A 74 -0.95 10.09 -0.63
C ARG A 74 0.09 9.26 -1.38
N ILE A 75 -0.20 7.99 -1.54
CA ILE A 75 0.62 7.03 -2.28
C ILE A 75 -0.21 6.55 -3.46
N ASP A 76 0.25 6.83 -4.66
CA ASP A 76 -0.31 6.30 -5.90
C ASP A 76 0.69 5.30 -6.49
N SER A 77 0.20 4.15 -6.95
CA SER A 77 1.07 3.09 -7.49
C SER A 77 0.46 2.47 -8.74
N ARG A 78 1.30 2.19 -9.73
CA ARG A 78 0.91 1.53 -10.97
C ARG A 78 1.86 0.39 -11.29
N VAL A 79 1.33 -0.75 -11.71
CA VAL A 79 2.16 -1.85 -12.24
C VAL A 79 2.80 -1.43 -13.56
N CYS A 80 4.12 -1.53 -13.64
CA CYS A 80 4.90 -1.22 -14.85
C CYS A 80 5.68 -2.43 -15.39
N GLY A 81 5.70 -3.57 -14.68
CA GLY A 81 6.34 -4.79 -15.15
C GLY A 81 6.09 -6.00 -14.26
N TYR A 82 6.53 -7.16 -14.75
CA TYR A 82 6.47 -8.44 -14.04
C TYR A 82 7.77 -9.21 -14.29
N ASP A 83 8.19 -9.99 -13.30
CA ASP A 83 9.36 -10.86 -13.39
C ASP A 83 8.97 -12.35 -13.39
N GLY A 84 9.82 -13.21 -13.96
CA GLY A 84 9.64 -14.68 -13.97
C GLY A 84 8.78 -15.23 -15.11
N LEU A 85 8.39 -14.36 -16.05
CA LEU A 85 7.74 -14.73 -17.31
C LEU A 85 8.79 -14.80 -18.42
N GLY A 86 8.84 -15.92 -19.13
CA GLY A 86 9.58 -16.10 -20.38
C GLY A 86 8.64 -16.13 -21.59
N GLU A 87 9.16 -16.50 -22.77
CA GLU A 87 8.34 -16.61 -23.99
C GLU A 87 7.34 -17.77 -23.89
N GLY A 88 6.09 -17.45 -23.53
CA GLY A 88 4.99 -18.43 -23.45
C GLY A 88 5.04 -19.41 -22.27
N HIS A 89 6.00 -19.26 -21.35
CA HIS A 89 6.17 -20.11 -20.18
C HIS A 89 6.65 -19.30 -18.96
N GLY A 90 6.49 -19.86 -17.76
CA GLY A 90 6.94 -19.24 -16.51
C GLY A 90 5.82 -18.96 -15.53
N ARG A 91 6.18 -18.33 -14.40
CA ARG A 91 5.27 -17.92 -13.34
C ARG A 91 5.69 -16.55 -12.86
N VAL A 92 4.73 -15.67 -12.57
CA VAL A 92 5.02 -14.38 -11.95
C VAL A 92 5.73 -14.62 -10.62
N LYS A 93 6.99 -14.16 -10.54
CA LYS A 93 7.82 -14.22 -9.34
C LYS A 93 7.93 -12.87 -8.64
N GLY A 94 7.65 -11.80 -9.39
CA GLY A 94 7.65 -10.43 -8.88
C GLY A 94 6.82 -9.49 -9.73
N VAL A 95 6.49 -8.34 -9.15
CA VAL A 95 5.73 -7.25 -9.75
C VAL A 95 6.55 -5.97 -9.58
N ARG A 96 6.73 -5.22 -10.66
CA ARG A 96 7.38 -3.92 -10.63
C ARG A 96 6.34 -2.81 -10.60
N LEU A 97 6.48 -1.89 -9.66
CA LEU A 97 5.56 -0.78 -9.45
C LEU A 97 6.27 0.56 -9.66
N ASP A 98 5.68 1.44 -10.45
CA ASP A 98 5.95 2.87 -10.36
C ASP A 98 5.12 3.44 -9.20
N VAL A 99 5.77 4.08 -8.24
CA VAL A 99 5.17 4.62 -7.03
C VAL A 99 5.41 6.12 -6.97
N GLU A 100 4.34 6.89 -6.79
CA GLU A 100 4.39 8.32 -6.52
C GLU A 100 3.87 8.58 -5.10
N VAL A 101 4.64 9.36 -4.34
CA VAL A 101 4.29 9.77 -2.99
C VAL A 101 4.20 11.29 -2.95
N SER A 102 3.04 11.80 -2.59
CA SER A 102 2.78 13.23 -2.40
C SER A 102 2.22 13.50 -1.01
N GLY A 103 2.30 14.74 -0.52
CA GLY A 103 1.83 15.07 0.81
C GLY A 103 2.16 16.50 1.21
N ARG A 104 1.77 16.88 2.42
CA ARG A 104 2.12 18.20 2.97
C ARG A 104 3.54 18.16 3.53
N GLY A 105 4.31 19.21 3.27
CA GLY A 105 5.64 19.40 3.88
C GLY A 105 6.82 18.77 3.13
N PHE A 106 6.61 18.20 1.94
CA PHE A 106 7.69 17.73 1.06
C PHE A 106 7.27 17.80 -0.42
N ARG A 107 8.25 17.84 -1.33
CA ARG A 107 8.00 17.75 -2.77
C ARG A 107 7.58 16.32 -3.15
N PRO A 108 6.63 16.12 -4.08
CA PRO A 108 6.31 14.78 -4.57
C PRO A 108 7.56 14.00 -4.97
N ARG A 109 7.59 12.71 -4.65
CA ARG A 109 8.69 11.80 -4.95
C ARG A 109 8.18 10.62 -5.74
N SER A 110 8.89 10.25 -6.78
CA SER A 110 8.62 9.06 -7.57
C SER A 110 9.75 8.06 -7.40
N SER A 111 9.41 6.79 -7.28
CA SER A 111 10.36 5.69 -7.19
C SER A 111 9.78 4.46 -7.87
N ARG A 112 10.65 3.58 -8.34
CA ARG A 112 10.24 2.27 -8.85
C ARG A 112 10.59 1.22 -7.81
N VAL A 113 9.66 0.32 -7.54
CA VAL A 113 9.79 -0.69 -6.48
C VAL A 113 9.53 -2.05 -7.07
N ASP A 114 10.43 -2.99 -6.83
CA ASP A 114 10.21 -4.40 -7.14
C ASP A 114 9.60 -5.08 -5.91
N LEU A 115 8.48 -5.76 -6.12
CA LEU A 115 7.83 -6.62 -5.15
C LEU A 115 8.09 -8.07 -5.54
N GLY A 116 8.67 -8.86 -4.66
CA GLY A 116 8.95 -10.27 -4.89
C GLY A 116 8.59 -11.13 -3.69
N VAL A 117 8.52 -12.44 -3.88
CA VAL A 117 8.36 -13.40 -2.78
C VAL A 117 9.67 -14.15 -2.58
N SER A 118 10.23 -14.08 -1.38
CA SER A 118 11.39 -14.86 -0.97
C SER A 118 11.06 -15.67 0.27
N LYS A 119 11.28 -16.99 0.22
CA LYS A 119 10.98 -17.93 1.31
C LYS A 119 9.54 -17.80 1.86
N GLY A 120 8.57 -17.56 0.97
CA GLY A 120 7.15 -17.37 1.35
C GLY A 120 6.82 -16.00 1.94
N VAL A 121 7.79 -15.09 2.04
CA VAL A 121 7.60 -13.73 2.54
C VAL A 121 7.66 -12.76 1.37
N VAL A 122 6.62 -11.93 1.21
CA VAL A 122 6.67 -10.80 0.26
C VAL A 122 7.68 -9.78 0.78
N GLY A 123 8.70 -9.48 -0.02
CA GLY A 123 9.67 -8.41 0.20
C GLY A 123 9.56 -7.33 -0.87
N TRP A 124 10.14 -6.17 -0.57
CA TRP A 124 10.32 -5.10 -1.55
C TRP A 124 11.79 -4.71 -1.64
N SER A 125 12.19 -4.22 -2.80
CA SER A 125 13.45 -3.51 -2.99
C SER A 125 13.19 -2.29 -3.85
N GLU A 126 13.94 -1.21 -3.63
CA GLU A 126 14.03 -0.16 -4.63
C GLU A 126 14.54 -0.79 -5.92
N HIS A 127 13.86 -0.51 -7.03
CA HIS A 127 14.30 -0.97 -8.33
C HIS A 127 15.59 -0.25 -8.66
N THR A 128 16.69 -0.91 -8.36
CA THR A 128 17.98 -0.50 -8.90
C THR A 128 17.94 -0.93 -10.36
N GLU A 129 18.23 -0.02 -11.29
CA GLU A 129 18.64 -0.39 -12.65
C GLU A 129 20.00 -1.11 -12.55
N GLU A 130 20.04 -2.26 -11.88
CA GLU A 130 21.20 -3.11 -11.85
C GLU A 130 21.17 -3.86 -13.17
N LEU A 131 21.73 -3.19 -14.18
CA LEU A 131 22.12 -3.66 -15.51
C LEU A 131 21.58 -5.06 -15.83
N ALA A 132 20.62 -5.11 -16.74
CA ALA A 132 20.20 -6.29 -17.49
C ALA A 132 21.35 -7.08 -18.19
N ALA A 133 22.61 -6.76 -17.90
CA ALA A 133 23.82 -7.38 -18.41
C ALA A 133 24.17 -8.73 -17.74
N SER A 134 23.65 -9.03 -16.54
CA SER A 134 24.07 -10.26 -15.83
C SER A 134 23.36 -11.54 -16.31
N SER A 135 22.17 -11.43 -16.90
CA SER A 135 21.44 -12.58 -17.46
C SER A 135 21.89 -12.94 -18.88
N GLN A 136 22.29 -11.96 -19.70
CA GLN A 136 22.80 -12.23 -21.05
C GLN A 136 24.18 -12.91 -21.06
N LEU A 137 24.99 -12.74 -20.01
CA LEU A 137 26.35 -13.31 -19.96
C LEU A 137 26.40 -14.79 -19.56
N ARG A 138 25.29 -15.39 -19.10
CA ARG A 138 25.21 -16.82 -18.74
C ARG A 138 24.58 -17.71 -19.82
N GLU A 139 23.93 -17.13 -20.82
CA GLU A 139 23.44 -17.86 -22.00
C GLU A 139 24.44 -17.85 -23.17
N ALA A 140 25.57 -17.14 -23.02
CA ALA A 140 26.61 -17.01 -24.04
C ALA A 140 27.93 -17.75 -23.72
N LEU A 141 27.95 -18.61 -22.69
CA LEU A 141 29.08 -19.50 -22.33
C LEU A 141 28.59 -20.94 -22.23
#